data_AF-A0A3D0HGA4-F1
#
_entry.id   AF-A0A3D0HGA4-F1
#
_cell.length_a   1.000
_cell.length_b   1.000
_cell.length_c   1.000
_cell.angle_alpha   90.00
_cell.angle_beta   90.00
_cell.angle_gamma   90.00
#
_symmetry.space_group_name_H-M   'P 1'
#
loop_
_entity.id
_entity.type
_entity.pdbx_description
1 polymer ?
#
loop_
_entity_poly.entity_id
_entity_poly.type
_entity_poly.pdbx_seq_one_letter_code
_entity_poly.pdbx_strand_id
1 'polypeptide(L)'
;SHMIMSQAVSAHAFSVVEVDYANVDATRSEVKDQFKQSEGFTLTYLPFIARAIVDALAEYPNLNASIEGDSLVVHNYVDLGIAVDLEFNGLLVPVVRSADGKRLRAIAREISDLATRARARKLTPDEIQGGTFTISNNGSAGSVLTMP
;
A
#
# COMPACT_ATOMS: atom_id res chain seq x y z
N SER A 1 2.33 -14.39 16.79
CA SER A 1 3.78 -14.61 16.67
C SER A 1 4.46 -13.51 15.86
N HIS A 2 4.00 -13.22 14.63
CA HIS A 2 4.62 -12.22 13.74
C HIS A 2 4.76 -10.80 14.35
N MET A 3 3.71 -10.26 14.97
CA MET A 3 3.77 -8.90 15.54
C MET A 3 4.78 -8.77 16.68
N ILE A 4 4.81 -9.76 17.60
CA ILE A 4 5.75 -9.77 18.73
C ILE A 4 7.19 -9.87 18.22
N MET A 5 7.42 -10.70 17.21
CA MET A 5 8.74 -10.83 16.59
C MET A 5 9.18 -9.53 15.91
N SER A 6 8.28 -8.84 15.19
CA SER A 6 8.58 -7.55 14.57
C SER A 6 9.06 -6.53 15.63
N GLN A 7 8.29 -6.38 16.72
CA GLN A 7 8.62 -5.46 17.81
C GLN A 7 9.94 -5.79 18.50
N ALA A 8 10.27 -7.07 18.65
CA ALA A 8 11.49 -7.50 19.33
C ALA A 8 12.75 -7.33 18.46
N VAL A 9 12.61 -7.48 17.14
CA VAL A 9 13.75 -7.49 16.21
C VAL A 9 14.09 -6.09 15.68
N SER A 10 13.08 -5.27 15.41
CA SER A 10 13.28 -3.98 14.74
C SER A 10 13.25 -2.81 15.73
N ALA A 11 14.26 -1.94 15.64
CA ALA A 11 14.27 -0.66 16.34
C ALA A 11 13.31 0.32 15.63
N HIS A 12 12.04 0.31 16.01
CA HIS A 12 11.02 1.15 15.39
C HIS A 12 11.21 2.62 15.77
N ALA A 13 11.31 3.49 14.76
CA ALA A 13 11.28 4.94 14.89
C ALA A 13 10.15 5.49 14.02
N PHE A 14 9.59 6.64 14.41
CA PHE A 14 8.41 7.22 13.79
C PHE A 14 8.64 8.68 13.43
N SER A 15 8.22 9.06 12.22
CA SER A 15 8.28 10.44 11.72
C SER A 15 6.96 10.78 11.05
N VAL A 16 6.58 12.06 11.13
CA VAL A 16 5.29 12.57 10.67
C VAL A 16 5.52 13.81 9.84
N VAL A 17 4.84 13.87 8.70
CA VAL A 17 4.73 15.07 7.87
C VAL A 17 3.27 15.28 7.50
N GLU A 18 2.85 16.53 7.44
CA GLU A 18 1.54 16.92 6.92
C GLU A 18 1.64 17.15 5.42
N VAL A 19 0.63 16.72 4.67
CA VAL A 19 0.60 16.82 3.21
C VAL A 19 -0.75 17.41 2.80
N ASP A 20 -0.71 18.44 1.95
CA ASP A 20 -1.91 19.02 1.35
C ASP A 20 -2.38 18.19 0.15
N TYR A 21 -3.64 17.75 0.18
CA TYR A 21 -4.27 16.92 -0.84
C TYR A 21 -5.09 17.73 -1.86
N ALA A 22 -5.13 19.06 -1.78
CA ALA A 22 -6.01 19.89 -2.61
C ALA A 22 -5.91 19.58 -4.11
N ASN A 23 -4.69 19.47 -4.65
CA ASN A 23 -4.46 19.16 -6.07
C ASN A 23 -4.88 17.73 -6.43
N VAL A 24 -4.67 16.78 -5.52
CA VAL A 24 -5.09 15.38 -5.71
C VAL A 24 -6.61 15.30 -5.71
N ASP A 25 -7.28 15.99 -4.81
CA ASP A 25 -8.75 15.99 -4.74
C ASP A 25 -9.38 16.69 -5.95
N ALA A 26 -8.84 17.84 -6.38
CA ALA A 26 -9.30 18.53 -7.57
C ALA A 26 -9.20 17.60 -8.80
N THR A 27 -8.02 17.01 -9.03
CA THR A 27 -7.79 16.07 -10.15
C THR A 27 -8.72 14.86 -10.06
N ARG A 28 -8.81 14.23 -8.89
CA ARG A 28 -9.68 13.07 -8.68
C ARG A 28 -11.14 13.43 -8.92
N SER A 29 -11.61 14.56 -8.41
CA SER A 29 -13.01 14.99 -8.53
C SER A 29 -13.41 15.27 -9.97
N GLU A 30 -12.49 15.78 -10.80
CA GLU A 30 -12.70 15.98 -12.23
C GLU A 30 -12.87 14.64 -12.99
N VAL A 31 -12.03 13.64 -12.69
CA VAL A 31 -11.96 12.41 -13.51
C VAL A 31 -12.68 11.19 -12.92
N LYS A 32 -13.09 11.21 -11.65
CA LYS A 32 -13.62 10.03 -10.92
C LYS A 32 -14.82 9.39 -11.61
N ASP A 33 -15.71 10.18 -12.21
CA ASP A 33 -16.96 9.68 -12.79
C ASP A 33 -16.66 8.98 -14.13
N GLN A 34 -15.82 9.59 -14.98
CA GLN A 34 -15.34 8.96 -16.20
C GLN A 34 -14.52 7.71 -15.89
N PHE A 35 -13.64 7.77 -14.89
CA PHE A 35 -12.87 6.63 -14.44
C PHE A 35 -13.79 5.49 -14.05
N LYS A 36 -14.80 5.75 -13.19
CA LYS A 36 -15.77 4.75 -12.76
C LYS A 36 -16.56 4.15 -13.92
N GLN A 37 -16.94 4.96 -14.91
CA GLN A 37 -17.61 4.46 -16.11
C GLN A 37 -16.72 3.53 -16.93
N SER A 38 -15.42 3.84 -17.05
CA SER A 38 -14.48 3.05 -17.84
C SER A 38 -13.93 1.80 -17.14
N GLU A 39 -13.75 1.87 -15.82
CA GLU A 39 -13.06 0.85 -15.02
C GLU A 39 -14.02 -0.02 -14.19
N GLY A 40 -15.25 0.44 -13.97
CA GLY A 40 -16.26 -0.26 -13.19
C GLY A 40 -16.12 -0.09 -11.66
N PHE A 41 -15.13 0.68 -11.18
CA PHE A 41 -14.93 0.97 -9.77
C PHE A 41 -14.53 2.43 -9.52
N THR A 42 -14.74 2.92 -8.30
CA THR A 42 -14.49 4.32 -7.94
C THR A 42 -12.99 4.59 -7.78
N LEU A 43 -12.50 5.69 -8.37
CA LEU A 43 -11.15 6.20 -8.11
C LEU A 43 -11.05 6.76 -6.68
N THR A 44 -10.21 6.12 -5.85
CA THR A 44 -9.90 6.56 -4.48
C THR A 44 -8.59 7.37 -4.44
N TYR A 45 -8.21 7.88 -3.26
CA TYR A 45 -6.93 8.57 -3.07
C TYR A 45 -5.73 7.62 -3.02
N LEU A 46 -5.93 6.37 -2.59
CA LEU A 46 -4.87 5.42 -2.32
C LEU A 46 -3.93 5.15 -3.53
N PRO A 47 -4.42 5.05 -4.78
CA PRO A 47 -3.54 4.88 -5.95
C PRO A 47 -2.57 6.05 -6.18
N PHE A 48 -2.93 7.28 -5.77
CA PHE A 48 -2.03 8.43 -5.86
C PHE A 48 -0.89 8.30 -4.85
N ILE A 49 -1.21 7.92 -3.62
CA ILE A 49 -0.24 7.68 -2.54
C ILE A 49 0.69 6.52 -2.92
N ALA A 50 0.13 5.41 -3.41
CA ALA A 50 0.89 4.26 -3.85
C ALA A 50 1.87 4.64 -4.96
N ARG A 51 1.44 5.37 -6.00
CA ARG A 51 2.33 5.81 -7.08
C ARG A 51 3.46 6.71 -6.57
N ALA A 52 3.16 7.67 -5.71
CA ALA A 52 4.15 8.55 -5.11
C ALA A 52 5.18 7.79 -4.27
N ILE A 53 4.75 6.80 -3.49
CA ILE A 53 5.65 5.92 -2.72
C ILE A 53 6.55 5.14 -3.65
N VAL A 54 6.02 4.52 -4.70
CA VAL A 54 6.85 3.74 -5.64
C VAL A 54 7.89 4.65 -6.33
N ASP A 55 7.52 5.88 -6.69
CA ASP A 55 8.49 6.85 -7.26
C ASP A 55 9.57 7.23 -6.23
N ALA A 56 9.19 7.45 -4.96
CA ALA A 56 10.14 7.74 -3.89
C ALA A 56 11.08 6.57 -3.60
N LEU A 57 10.59 5.32 -3.61
CA LEU A 57 11.44 4.15 -3.38
C LEU A 57 12.51 3.97 -4.46
N ALA A 58 12.30 4.48 -5.68
CA ALA A 58 13.32 4.50 -6.71
C ALA A 58 14.45 5.50 -6.40
N GLU A 59 14.12 6.64 -5.78
CA GLU A 59 15.10 7.66 -5.37
C GLU A 59 15.80 7.28 -4.04
N TYR A 60 15.10 6.56 -3.16
CA TYR A 60 15.56 6.15 -1.84
C TYR A 60 15.55 4.61 -1.69
N PRO A 61 16.40 3.88 -2.42
CA PRO A 61 16.35 2.42 -2.51
C PRO A 61 16.58 1.70 -1.17
N ASN A 62 17.29 2.33 -0.22
CA ASN A 62 17.51 1.77 1.12
C ASN A 62 16.21 1.65 1.93
N LEU A 63 15.14 2.37 1.57
CA LEU A 63 13.81 2.20 2.17
C LEU A 63 13.09 0.95 1.65
N ASN A 64 13.52 0.40 0.51
CA ASN A 64 13.01 -0.83 -0.09
C ASN A 64 13.99 -1.99 0.17
N ALA A 65 14.33 -2.21 1.44
CA ALA A 65 15.33 -3.18 1.84
C ALA A 65 14.89 -4.00 3.06
N SER A 66 15.46 -5.20 3.20
CA SER A 66 15.32 -6.06 4.37
C SER A 66 16.67 -6.30 5.04
N ILE A 67 16.64 -6.76 6.29
CA ILE A 67 17.85 -7.19 7.01
C ILE A 67 17.85 -8.73 7.06
N GLU A 68 18.90 -9.34 6.54
CA GLU A 68 19.14 -10.79 6.58
C GLU A 68 20.43 -11.06 7.37
N GLY A 69 20.28 -11.48 8.62
CA GLY A 69 21.42 -11.58 9.55
C GLY A 69 22.04 -10.20 9.79
N ASP A 70 23.31 -10.04 9.39
CA ASP A 70 24.05 -8.78 9.48
C ASP A 70 24.11 -8.01 8.14
N SER A 71 23.39 -8.47 7.11
CA SER A 71 23.41 -7.89 5.77
C SER A 71 22.14 -7.11 5.46
N LEU A 72 22.30 -5.95 4.82
CA LEU A 72 21.19 -5.20 4.21
C LEU A 72 20.95 -5.72 2.79
N VAL A 73 19.74 -6.20 2.51
CA VAL A 73 19.33 -6.68 1.20
C VAL A 73 18.43 -5.64 0.55
N VAL A 74 18.94 -4.93 -0.46
CA VAL A 74 18.19 -3.92 -1.21
C VAL A 74 17.43 -4.58 -2.37
N HIS A 75 16.12 -4.32 -2.48
CA HIS A 75 15.28 -4.91 -3.51
C HIS A 75 15.18 -4.00 -4.73
N ASN A 76 15.49 -4.54 -5.92
CA ASN A 76 15.41 -3.83 -7.21
C ASN A 76 14.01 -3.89 -7.86
N TYR A 77 13.00 -4.31 -7.10
CA TYR A 77 11.59 -4.39 -7.49
C TYR A 77 10.74 -3.86 -6.33
N VAL A 78 9.55 -3.35 -6.61
CA VAL A 78 8.65 -2.85 -5.56
C VAL A 78 7.42 -3.74 -5.47
N ASP A 79 7.36 -4.56 -4.44
CA ASP A 79 6.19 -5.39 -4.13
C ASP A 79 5.41 -4.72 -2.99
N LEU A 80 4.38 -3.97 -3.35
CA LEU A 80 3.70 -3.06 -2.43
C LEU A 80 2.55 -3.77 -1.69
N GLY A 81 2.74 -4.03 -0.41
CA GLY A 81 1.70 -4.52 0.50
C GLY A 81 0.66 -3.44 0.79
N ILE A 82 -0.63 -3.78 0.71
CA ILE A 82 -1.74 -2.87 0.98
C ILE A 82 -2.60 -3.48 2.07
N ALA A 83 -2.70 -2.82 3.23
CA ALA A 83 -3.56 -3.29 4.31
C ALA A 83 -5.04 -3.16 3.94
N VAL A 84 -5.77 -4.27 4.03
CA VAL A 84 -7.20 -4.36 3.75
C VAL A 84 -7.91 -4.88 5.00
N ASP A 85 -8.80 -4.04 5.54
CA ASP A 85 -9.71 -4.43 6.62
C ASP A 85 -10.77 -5.41 6.11
N LEU A 86 -10.99 -6.47 6.89
CA LEU A 86 -11.96 -7.53 6.61
C LEU A 86 -13.24 -7.37 7.45
N GLU A 87 -13.69 -6.13 7.64
CA GLU A 87 -14.95 -5.81 8.32
C GLU A 87 -15.02 -6.47 9.71
N PHE A 88 -14.06 -6.12 10.58
CA PHE A 88 -13.90 -6.65 11.95
C PHE A 88 -13.48 -8.13 12.05
N ASN A 89 -13.29 -8.84 10.93
CA ASN A 89 -12.77 -10.21 10.93
C ASN A 89 -11.24 -10.30 10.88
N GLY A 90 -10.56 -9.15 11.02
CA GLY A 90 -9.11 -9.04 10.97
C GLY A 90 -8.61 -8.18 9.81
N LEU A 91 -7.31 -8.22 9.59
CA LEU A 91 -6.60 -7.44 8.56
C LEU A 91 -5.78 -8.41 7.71
N LEU A 92 -5.81 -8.22 6.39
CA LEU A 92 -4.89 -8.89 5.47
C LEU A 92 -4.08 -7.87 4.69
N VAL A 93 -2.88 -8.24 4.29
CA VAL A 93 -1.98 -7.38 3.50
C VAL A 93 -1.68 -8.06 2.16
N PRO A 94 -2.60 -8.00 1.19
CA PRO A 94 -2.28 -8.40 -0.17
C PRO A 94 -1.18 -7.53 -0.80
N VAL A 95 -0.47 -8.09 -1.79
CA VAL A 95 0.70 -7.48 -2.42
C VAL A 95 0.44 -7.15 -3.88
N VAL A 96 0.59 -5.86 -4.24
CA VAL A 96 0.69 -5.39 -5.62
C VAL A 96 2.11 -5.64 -6.11
N ARG A 97 2.32 -6.69 -6.90
CA ARG A 97 3.64 -7.11 -7.38
C ARG A 97 4.24 -6.11 -8.38
N SER A 98 5.56 -5.93 -8.42
CA SER A 98 6.26 -5.12 -9.43
C SER A 98 5.57 -3.77 -9.73
N ALA A 99 5.20 -3.06 -8.66
CA ALA A 99 4.49 -1.80 -8.72
C ALA A 99 5.31 -0.69 -9.41
N ASP A 100 6.63 -0.81 -9.41
CA ASP A 100 7.58 0.02 -10.16
C ASP A 100 7.29 0.05 -11.66
N GLY A 101 6.85 -1.06 -12.25
CA GLY A 101 6.46 -1.15 -13.66
C GLY A 101 5.04 -0.63 -13.99
N LYS A 102 4.26 -0.20 -12.99
CA LYS A 102 2.81 0.05 -13.14
C LYS A 102 2.45 1.52 -13.07
N ARG A 103 1.69 2.00 -14.06
CA ARG A 103 1.06 3.33 -13.97
C ARG A 103 -0.06 3.34 -12.94
N LEU A 104 -0.43 4.52 -12.45
CA LEU A 104 -1.46 4.73 -11.42
C LEU A 104 -2.76 3.93 -11.68
N ARG A 105 -3.25 3.93 -12.92
CA ARG A 105 -4.46 3.18 -13.31
C ARG A 105 -4.32 1.68 -13.09
N ALA A 106 -3.17 1.09 -13.41
CA ALA A 106 -2.91 -0.33 -13.20
C ALA A 106 -2.82 -0.67 -11.71
N ILE A 107 -2.14 0.18 -10.93
CA ILE A 107 -2.10 0.06 -9.46
C ILE A 107 -3.53 0.14 -8.88
N ALA A 108 -4.35 1.09 -9.35
CA ALA A 108 -5.73 1.22 -8.89
C ALA A 108 -6.58 -0.03 -9.15
N ARG A 109 -6.44 -0.64 -10.33
CA ARG A 109 -7.13 -1.89 -10.68
C ARG A 109 -6.76 -3.03 -9.75
N GLU A 110 -5.46 -3.21 -9.52
CA GLU A 110 -4.97 -4.30 -8.67
C GLU A 110 -5.36 -4.11 -7.21
N ILE A 111 -5.27 -2.89 -6.68
CA ILE A 111 -5.75 -2.59 -5.33
C ILE A 111 -7.25 -2.91 -5.21
N SER A 112 -8.06 -2.53 -6.19
CA SER A 112 -9.49 -2.81 -6.19
C SER A 112 -9.79 -4.31 -6.25
N ASP A 113 -9.10 -5.05 -7.10
CA ASP A 113 -9.24 -6.51 -7.23
C ASP A 113 -8.80 -7.23 -5.95
N LEU A 114 -7.60 -6.94 -5.45
CA LEU A 114 -7.06 -7.54 -4.24
C LEU A 114 -7.94 -7.23 -3.03
N ALA A 115 -8.43 -6.00 -2.88
CA ALA A 115 -9.35 -5.66 -1.79
C ALA A 115 -10.69 -6.41 -1.89
N THR A 116 -11.21 -6.60 -3.11
CA THR A 116 -12.44 -7.36 -3.33
C THR A 116 -12.24 -8.85 -2.98
N ARG A 117 -11.13 -9.44 -3.43
CA ARG A 117 -10.80 -10.84 -3.16
C ARG A 117 -10.39 -11.09 -1.71
N ALA A 118 -9.74 -10.12 -1.05
CA ALA A 118 -9.45 -10.16 0.38
C ALA A 118 -10.73 -10.31 1.20
N ARG A 119 -11.71 -9.41 0.98
CA ARG A 119 -13.02 -9.46 1.66
C ARG A 119 -13.78 -10.75 1.35
N ALA A 120 -13.68 -11.25 0.11
CA ALA A 120 -14.27 -12.52 -0.28
C ALA A 120 -13.50 -13.77 0.21
N ARG A 121 -12.34 -13.61 0.87
CA ARG A 121 -11.44 -14.69 1.30
C ARG A 121 -10.98 -15.59 0.13
N LYS A 122 -10.68 -14.97 -1.01
CA LYS A 122 -10.26 -15.61 -2.26
C LYS A 122 -8.82 -15.25 -2.66
N LEU A 123 -8.01 -14.77 -1.72
CA LEU A 123 -6.58 -14.55 -1.95
C LEU A 123 -5.83 -15.87 -1.84
N THR A 124 -4.83 -16.05 -2.68
CA THR A 124 -3.88 -17.15 -2.57
C THR A 124 -2.78 -16.81 -1.56
N PRO A 125 -2.07 -17.82 -1.01
CA PRO A 125 -0.95 -17.58 -0.10
C PRO A 125 0.15 -16.71 -0.70
N ASP A 126 0.39 -16.81 -2.02
CA ASP A 126 1.40 -16.02 -2.71
C ASP A 126 1.02 -14.54 -2.82
N GLU A 127 -0.27 -14.21 -2.73
CA GLU A 127 -0.75 -12.83 -2.82
C GLU A 127 -0.61 -12.07 -1.51
N ILE A 128 -0.30 -12.73 -0.40
CA ILE A 128 -0.20 -12.13 0.94
C ILE A 128 1.22 -12.22 1.54
N GLN A 129 2.22 -12.55 0.73
CA GLN A 129 3.61 -12.76 1.16
C GLN A 129 4.61 -11.96 0.32
N GLY A 130 5.80 -11.71 0.85
CA GLY A 130 6.91 -11.14 0.08
C GLY A 130 6.72 -9.69 -0.37
N GLY A 131 5.90 -8.90 0.33
CA GLY A 131 5.87 -7.46 0.15
C GLY A 131 7.17 -6.83 0.67
N THR A 132 7.70 -5.83 -0.03
CA THR A 132 8.93 -5.11 0.33
C THR A 132 8.65 -3.79 1.05
N PHE A 133 7.45 -3.23 0.86
CA PHE A 133 6.98 -2.02 1.54
C PHE A 133 5.48 -2.13 1.78
N THR A 134 4.96 -1.54 2.86
CA THR A 134 3.53 -1.65 3.21
C THR A 134 2.87 -0.28 3.41
N ILE A 135 1.66 -0.13 2.87
CA ILE A 135 0.77 1.01 3.15
C ILE A 135 -0.37 0.53 4.04
N SER A 136 -0.57 1.20 5.18
CA SER A 136 -1.77 1.06 6.00
C SER A 136 -2.60 2.33 5.95
N ASN A 137 -3.90 2.20 5.65
CA ASN A 137 -4.81 3.33 5.58
C ASN A 137 -5.84 3.27 6.72
N ASN A 138 -5.52 3.95 7.81
CA ASN A 138 -6.41 4.07 8.98
C ASN A 138 -7.33 5.30 8.89
N GLY A 139 -7.16 6.16 7.87
CA GLY A 139 -7.96 7.37 7.69
C GLY A 139 -9.43 7.07 7.36
N SER A 140 -9.72 5.89 6.79
CA SER A 140 -11.10 5.42 6.60
C SER A 140 -11.88 5.24 7.91
N ALA A 141 -11.18 5.00 9.02
CA ALA A 141 -11.75 4.90 10.37
C ALA A 141 -11.78 6.25 11.11
N GLY A 142 -11.36 7.35 10.47
CA GLY A 142 -11.31 8.68 11.07
C GLY A 142 -10.06 8.95 11.90
N SER A 143 -9.01 8.13 11.79
CA SER A 143 -7.74 8.38 12.48
C SER A 143 -7.03 9.61 11.88
N VAL A 144 -6.56 10.49 12.75
CA VAL A 144 -5.76 11.68 12.37
C VAL A 144 -4.27 11.34 12.34
N LEU A 145 -3.79 10.55 13.30
CA LEU A 145 -2.40 10.13 13.41
C LEU A 145 -2.34 8.72 14.01
N THR A 146 -1.50 7.86 13.45
CA THR A 146 -1.25 6.52 13.99
C THR A 146 0.22 6.17 13.74
N MET A 147 0.86 5.56 14.73
CA MET A 147 2.12 4.85 14.54
C MET A 147 1.77 3.40 14.15
N PRO A 148 1.93 3.03 12.87
CA PRO A 148 1.60 1.69 12.40
C PRO A 148 2.60 0.63 12.88
#